data_AF-A0A531M381-F1
#
_entry.id   AF-A0A531M381-F1
#
_cell.length_a   1.000
_cell.length_b   1.000
_cell.length_c   1.000
_cell.angle_alpha   90.00
_cell.angle_beta   90.00
_cell.angle_gamma   90.00
#
_symmetry.space_group_name_H-M   'P 1'
#
loop_
_entity.id
_entity.type
_entity.pdbx_description
1 polymer ?
#
loop_
_entity_poly.entity_id
_entity_poly.type
_entity_poly.pdbx_seq_one_letter_code
_entity_poly.pdbx_strand_id
1 'polypeptide(L)'
;HYLIRSVDPVEPKLGVPDADYLLARGPFHERDERALLEKHHIDVVVSKNSGGAATYGKIAAARTLGIEVVMVRRPALPEVPSAETVEALAAMIDHFVAPDAERGV
;
A
#
# COMPACT_ATOMS: atom_id res chain seq x y z
N HIS A 1 14.52 12.52 -13.07
CA HIS A 1 14.69 12.18 -11.66
C HIS A 1 13.52 11.35 -11.13
N TYR A 2 13.80 10.17 -10.60
CA TYR A 2 12.82 9.30 -9.94
C TYR A 2 13.12 9.21 -8.43
N LEU A 3 12.10 9.38 -7.60
CA LEU A 3 12.18 9.04 -6.18
C LEU A 3 11.45 7.70 -5.94
N ILE A 4 12.20 6.66 -5.61
CA ILE A 4 11.67 5.31 -5.38
C ILE A 4 11.65 5.05 -3.88
N ARG A 5 10.46 4.95 -3.29
CA ARG A 5 10.32 4.53 -1.89
C ARG A 5 9.90 3.06 -1.79
N SER A 6 10.70 2.27 -1.08
CA SER A 6 10.46 0.85 -0.84
C SER A 6 10.64 0.49 0.63
N VAL A 7 9.98 -0.59 1.06
CA VAL A 7 10.14 -1.15 2.42
C VAL A 7 11.45 -1.90 2.55
N ASP A 8 11.80 -2.65 1.51
CA ASP A 8 13.05 -3.42 1.40
C ASP A 8 13.93 -2.81 0.29
N PRO A 9 15.27 -2.99 0.35
CA PRO A 9 16.17 -2.55 -0.70
C PRO A 9 15.76 -3.10 -2.08
N VAL A 10 15.86 -2.25 -3.11
CA VAL A 10 15.60 -2.65 -4.49
C VAL A 10 16.91 -3.12 -5.12
N GLU A 11 17.10 -4.43 -5.21
CA GLU A 11 18.31 -5.06 -5.72
C GLU A 11 18.01 -6.10 -6.82
N PRO A 12 18.63 -6.00 -8.00
CA PRO A 12 19.48 -4.89 -8.46
C PRO A 12 18.68 -3.59 -8.62
N LYS A 13 19.37 -2.44 -8.60
CA LYS A 13 18.74 -1.15 -8.90
C LYS A 13 18.01 -1.19 -10.24
N LEU A 14 16.90 -0.47 -10.33
CA LEU A 14 16.11 -0.40 -11.56
C LEU A 14 16.94 0.27 -12.67
N GLY A 15 16.79 -0.23 -13.90
CA GLY A 15 17.42 0.33 -15.11
C GLY A 15 16.76 1.61 -15.60
N VAL A 16 16.42 2.54 -14.70
CA VAL A 16 15.85 3.86 -15.02
C VAL A 16 16.93 4.93 -14.88
N PRO A 17 16.91 5.99 -15.70
CA PRO A 17 17.88 7.08 -15.56
C PRO A 17 17.59 7.89 -14.29
N ASP A 18 18.64 8.29 -13.57
CA ASP A 18 18.57 9.29 -12.49
C ASP A 18 17.50 8.99 -11.42
N ALA A 19 17.86 8.12 -10.46
CA ALA A 19 16.95 7.63 -9.43
C ALA A 19 17.57 7.64 -8.02
N ASP A 20 16.83 8.21 -7.08
CA ASP A 20 17.08 8.15 -5.65
C ASP A 20 16.16 7.11 -4.99
N TYR A 21 16.70 6.46 -3.95
CA TYR A 21 16.03 5.38 -3.24
C TYR A 21 15.83 5.76 -1.79
N LEU A 22 14.59 5.69 -1.32
CA LEU A 22 14.19 5.95 0.05
C LEU A 22 13.71 4.64 0.69
N LEU A 23 14.44 4.14 1.69
CA LEU A 23 14.02 2.98 2.46
C LEU A 23 13.10 3.45 3.59
N ALA A 24 11.82 3.10 3.52
CA ALA A 24 10.86 3.48 4.56
C ALA A 24 9.66 2.54 4.63
N ARG A 25 9.13 2.36 5.84
CA ARG A 25 7.91 1.61 6.13
C ARG A 25 6.89 2.55 6.75
N GLY A 26 5.63 2.42 6.32
CA GLY A 26 4.52 3.21 6.85
C GLY A 26 4.14 2.82 8.29
N PRO A 27 3.10 3.48 8.84
CA PRO A 27 2.14 4.33 8.13
C PRO A 27 2.73 5.66 7.68
N PHE A 28 2.21 6.20 6.57
CA PHE A 28 2.63 7.48 6.01
C PHE A 28 1.51 8.52 6.18
N HIS A 29 1.75 9.53 7.02
CA HIS A 29 0.78 10.61 7.25
C HIS A 29 0.83 11.66 6.14
N GLU A 30 -0.32 12.22 5.77
CA GLU A 30 -0.44 13.21 4.69
C GLU A 30 0.52 14.39 4.82
N ARG A 31 0.71 14.93 6.05
CA ARG A 31 1.59 16.07 6.29
C ARG A 31 3.05 15.77 5.90
N ASP A 32 3.53 14.58 6.26
CA ASP A 32 4.90 14.16 5.99
C ASP A 32 5.08 13.85 4.50
N GLU A 33 4.05 13.28 3.87
CA GLU A 33 4.00 13.06 2.43
C GLU A 33 4.04 14.37 1.66
N ARG A 34 3.28 15.38 2.09
CA ARG A 34 3.30 16.71 1.47
C ARG A 34 4.69 17.32 1.51
N ALA A 35 5.33 17.29 2.69
CA ALA A 35 6.69 17.79 2.84
C ALA A 35 7.70 17.05 1.96
N LEU A 36 7.55 15.73 1.79
CA LEU A 36 8.39 14.93 0.89
C LEU A 36 8.19 15.34 -0.57
N LEU A 37 6.94 15.45 -1.02
CA LEU A 37 6.61 15.82 -2.40
C LEU A 37 7.14 17.22 -2.74
N GLU A 38 6.96 18.19 -1.84
CA GLU A 38 7.48 19.56 -1.99
C GLU A 38 9.02 19.59 -2.02
N LYS A 39 9.68 18.92 -1.07
CA LYS A 39 11.14 18.87 -0.96
C LYS A 39 11.81 18.33 -2.23
N HIS A 40 11.21 17.31 -2.83
CA HIS A 40 11.75 16.66 -4.02
C HIS A 40 11.18 17.23 -5.33
N HIS A 41 10.35 18.29 -5.27
CA HIS A 41 9.71 18.90 -6.42
C HIS A 41 9.00 17.87 -7.32
N ILE A 42 8.19 17.00 -6.70
CA ILE A 42 7.52 15.91 -7.42
C ILE A 42 6.38 16.45 -8.27
N ASP A 43 6.44 16.21 -9.59
CA ASP A 43 5.39 16.62 -10.54
C ASP A 43 4.29 15.56 -10.73
N VAL A 44 4.62 14.29 -10.51
CA VAL A 44 3.71 13.15 -10.75
C VAL A 44 3.95 12.04 -9.71
N VAL A 45 2.87 11.48 -9.17
CA VAL A 45 2.90 10.29 -8.31
C VAL A 45 2.42 9.07 -9.07
N VAL A 46 3.24 8.04 -9.17
CA VAL A 46 2.82 6.72 -9.67
C VAL A 46 2.52 5.81 -8.49
N SER A 47 1.31 5.26 -8.42
CA SER A 47 0.90 4.40 -7.30
C SER A 47 0.14 3.17 -7.76
N LYS A 48 0.37 2.03 -7.10
CA LYS A 48 -0.51 0.86 -7.19
C LYS A 48 -1.79 1.11 -6.41
N ASN A 49 -2.93 0.68 -6.94
CA ASN A 49 -4.20 0.67 -6.22
C ASN A 49 -4.27 -0.51 -5.22
N SER A 50 -3.36 -0.54 -4.24
CA SER A 50 -3.27 -1.63 -3.25
C SER A 50 -4.42 -1.63 -2.24
N GLY A 51 -5.14 -0.50 -2.07
CA GLY A 51 -6.07 -0.31 -0.95
C GLY A 51 -5.35 -0.17 0.40
N GLY A 52 -6.09 0.21 1.43
CA GLY A 52 -5.60 0.34 2.81
C GLY A 52 -5.21 1.76 3.22
N ALA A 53 -5.65 2.17 4.41
CA ALA A 53 -5.47 3.53 4.94
C ALA A 53 -3.99 3.88 5.21
N ALA A 54 -3.18 2.90 5.61
CA ALA A 54 -1.78 3.11 6.03
C ALA A 54 -0.87 3.72 4.95
N THR A 55 -1.23 3.61 3.67
CA THR A 55 -0.43 4.14 2.54
C THR A 55 -1.17 5.18 1.71
N TYR A 56 -2.33 5.65 2.18
CA TYR A 56 -3.16 6.64 1.49
C TYR A 56 -2.59 8.06 1.56
N GLY A 57 -1.72 8.35 2.54
CA GLY A 57 -1.16 9.69 2.76
C GLY A 57 -0.61 10.36 1.51
N LYS A 58 0.08 9.61 0.63
CA LYS A 58 0.63 10.12 -0.63
C LYS A 58 -0.43 10.62 -1.62
N ILE A 59 -1.59 9.95 -1.64
CA ILE A 59 -2.71 10.29 -2.52
C ILE A 59 -3.40 11.55 -2.01
N ALA A 60 -3.59 11.65 -0.69
CA ALA A 60 -4.13 12.83 -0.05
C ALA A 60 -3.21 14.05 -0.29
N ALA A 61 -1.90 13.88 -0.06
CA ALA A 61 -0.93 14.95 -0.25
C ALA A 61 -0.84 15.41 -1.72
N ALA A 62 -0.78 14.47 -2.67
CA ALA A 62 -0.76 14.80 -4.09
C ALA A 62 -2.03 15.57 -4.52
N ARG A 63 -3.20 15.15 -4.03
CA ARG A 63 -4.46 15.87 -4.28
C ARG A 63 -4.42 17.29 -3.71
N THR A 64 -3.95 17.48 -2.49
CA THR A 64 -3.82 18.79 -1.84
C THR A 64 -2.89 19.71 -2.61
N LEU A 65 -1.83 19.16 -3.22
CA LEU A 65 -0.85 19.90 -4.02
C LEU A 65 -1.23 20.07 -5.50
N GLY A 66 -2.33 19.44 -5.97
CA GLY A 66 -2.70 19.44 -7.39
C GLY A 66 -1.75 18.61 -8.28
N ILE A 67 -0.98 17.70 -7.69
CA ILE A 67 -0.05 16.81 -8.39
C ILE A 67 -0.82 15.68 -9.06
N GLU A 68 -0.46 15.34 -10.30
CA GLU A 68 -1.08 14.24 -11.03
C GLU A 68 -0.76 12.89 -10.35
N VAL A 69 -1.78 12.02 -10.27
CA VAL A 69 -1.62 10.66 -9.75
C VAL A 69 -1.92 9.66 -10.85
N VAL A 70 -0.89 8.97 -11.33
CA VAL A 70 -1.02 7.83 -12.23
C VAL A 70 -1.26 6.58 -11.41
N MET A 71 -2.49 6.07 -11.45
CA MET A 71 -2.90 4.90 -10.68
C MET A 71 -2.80 3.61 -11.51
N VAL A 72 -1.94 2.68 -11.09
CA VAL A 72 -1.88 1.33 -11.66
C VAL A 72 -3.10 0.53 -11.17
N ARG A 73 -3.92 0.08 -12.13
CA ARG A 73 -5.15 -0.69 -11.87
C ARG A 73 -4.85 -2.01 -11.15
N ARG A 74 -5.80 -2.47 -10.33
CA ARG A 74 -5.76 -3.84 -9.80
C ARG A 74 -5.85 -4.85 -10.95
N PRO A 75 -5.08 -5.95 -10.92
CA PRO A 75 -5.24 -7.03 -11.89
C PRO A 75 -6.63 -7.68 -11.73
N ALA A 76 -7.09 -8.37 -12.77
CA ALA A 76 -8.23 -9.27 -12.63
C ALA A 76 -7.84 -10.42 -11.69
N LEU A 77 -8.66 -10.68 -10.68
CA LEU A 77 -8.47 -11.76 -9.72
C LEU A 77 -9.56 -12.82 -9.94
N PRO A 78 -9.31 -14.10 -9.65
CA PRO A 78 -10.33 -15.13 -9.66
C PRO A 78 -11.47 -14.78 -8.70
N GLU A 79 -12.71 -15.13 -9.07
CA GLU A 79 -13.86 -15.00 -8.18
C GLU A 79 -13.81 -16.12 -7.14
N VAL A 80 -13.33 -15.77 -5.94
CA VAL A 80 -13.31 -16.63 -4.76
C VAL A 80 -13.98 -15.90 -3.59
N PRO A 81 -14.54 -16.64 -2.60
CA PRO A 81 -15.00 -16.02 -1.38
C PRO A 81 -13.93 -15.11 -0.77
N SER A 82 -14.30 -13.87 -0.45
CA SER A 82 -13.40 -12.86 0.09
C SER A 82 -14.15 -11.93 1.03
N ALA A 83 -13.43 -11.26 1.92
CA ALA A 83 -13.98 -10.27 2.84
C ALA A 83 -13.25 -8.94 2.73
N GLU A 84 -14.00 -7.87 2.93
CA GLU A 84 -13.47 -6.49 2.96
C GLU A 84 -12.90 -6.10 4.32
N THR A 85 -13.26 -6.85 5.38
CA THR A 85 -12.84 -6.58 6.76
C THR A 85 -12.33 -7.85 7.43
N VAL A 86 -11.55 -7.65 8.49
CA VAL A 86 -11.00 -8.76 9.30
C VAL A 86 -12.14 -9.50 10.00
N GLU A 87 -13.15 -8.78 10.47
CA GLU A 87 -14.30 -9.33 11.18
C GLU A 87 -15.16 -10.21 10.26
N ALA A 88 -15.40 -9.78 9.02
CA ALA A 88 -16.11 -10.57 8.03
C ALA A 88 -15.32 -11.83 7.65
N LEU A 89 -13.99 -11.72 7.56
CA LEU A 89 -13.13 -12.89 7.32
C LEU A 89 -13.20 -13.89 8.47
N ALA A 90 -13.12 -13.41 9.72
CA ALA A 90 -13.22 -14.25 10.90
C ALA A 90 -14.56 -15.02 10.93
N ALA A 91 -15.68 -14.34 10.66
CA ALA A 91 -17.00 -14.97 10.59
C ALA A 91 -17.10 -16.03 9.47
N MET A 92 -16.44 -15.83 8.33
CA MET A 92 -16.42 -16.83 7.25
C MET A 92 -15.65 -18.11 7.61
N ILE A 93 -14.59 -18.00 8.43
CA ILE A 93 -13.77 -19.16 8.81
C ILE A 93 -14.17 -19.80 10.14
N ASP A 94 -15.11 -19.20 10.87
CA ASP A 94 -15.55 -19.64 12.20
C ASP A 94 -15.95 -21.13 12.20
N HIS A 95 -16.62 -21.59 11.14
CA HIS A 95 -17.04 -22.99 11.00
C HIS A 95 -15.89 -23.98 10.71
N PHE A 96 -14.69 -23.51 10.38
CA PHE A 96 -13.48 -24.34 10.17
C PHE A 96 -12.65 -24.47 11.44
N VAL A 97 -12.85 -23.58 12.42
CA VAL A 97 -12.20 -23.65 13.72
C VAL A 97 -13.08 -24.51 14.62
N ALA A 98 -12.92 -25.83 14.57
CA ALA A 98 -13.53 -26.68 15.58
C ALA A 98 -13.05 -26.20 16.96
N PRO A 99 -13.92 -26.06 17.97
CA PRO A 99 -13.43 -25.98 19.35
C PRO A 99 -12.57 -27.23 19.57
N ASP A 100 -11.44 -27.09 20.26
CA ASP A 100 -10.73 -28.24 20.81
C ASP A 100 -11.77 -29.05 21.58
N ALA A 101 -12.26 -30.12 20.97
CA ALA A 101 -13.16 -31.04 21.63
C ALA A 101 -12.31 -31.61 22.77
N GLU A 102 -12.56 -31.14 24.00
CA GLU A 102 -12.17 -31.87 25.18
C GLU A 102 -12.68 -33.28 24.96
N ARG A 103 -11.75 -34.20 24.66
CA ARG A 103 -12.00 -35.64 24.67
C ARG A 103 -12.18 -36.01 26.13
N GLY A 104 -13.36 -35.70 26.64
CA GLY A 104 -13.79 -35.99 28.01
C GLY A 104 -14.36 -37.41 28.11
N VAL A 105 -13.61 -38.23 28.86
CA VAL A 105 -13.91 -39.52 29.53
C VAL A 105 -14.27 -40.73 28.66
#